data_AF-A0A351L2Y1-F1
#
_entry.id   AF-A0A351L2Y1-F1
#
_cell.length_a   1.000
_cell.length_b   1.000
_cell.length_c   1.000
_cell.angle_alpha   90.00
_cell.angle_beta   90.00
_cell.angle_gamma   90.00
#
_symmetry.space_group_name_H-M   'P 1'
#
loop_
_entity.id
_entity.type
_entity.pdbx_description
1 polymer ?
#
loop_
_entity_poly.entity_id
_entity_poly.type
_entity_poly.pdbx_seq_one_letter_code
_entity_poly.pdbx_strand_id
1 'polypeptide(L)' 'MNIESLKLELIQWIVLMKDIQVLNDIQKMKQNSLEKTVAVQPRQFGCGKGIFTYVADDFDATPPGFEEYMLP' A
#
# COMPACT_ATOMS: atom_id res chain seq x y z
N MET A 1 13.32 19.71 -14.52
CA MET A 1 11.92 20.18 -14.59
C MET A 1 11.43 20.35 -13.16
N ASN A 2 10.93 21.52 -12.77
CA ASN A 2 10.46 21.76 -11.39
C ASN A 2 9.10 21.05 -11.21
N ILE A 3 8.85 20.49 -10.03
CA ILE A 3 7.56 19.86 -9.68
C ILE A 3 6.44 20.89 -9.78
N GLU A 4 6.70 22.14 -9.38
CA GLU A 4 5.71 23.22 -9.45
C GLU A 4 5.35 23.55 -10.91
N SER A 5 6.33 23.58 -11.81
CA SER A 5 6.08 23.82 -13.24
C SER A 5 5.27 22.69 -13.86
N LEU A 6 5.55 21.43 -13.49
CA LEU A 6 4.80 20.26 -13.96
C LEU A 6 3.34 20.28 -13.51
N LYS A 7 3.08 20.69 -12.26
CA LYS A 7 1.70 20.81 -11.75
C LYS A 7 0.90 21.87 -12.49
N LEU A 8 1.51 23.03 -12.73
CA LEU A 8 0.87 24.13 -13.47
C LEU A 8 0.54 23.74 -14.91
N GLU A 9 1.48 23.11 -15.59
CA GLU A 9 1.30 22.63 -16.96
C GLU A 9 0.14 21.62 -17.06
N LEU A 10 0.09 20.66 -16.12
CA LEU A 10 -0.99 19.67 -16.05
C LEU A 10 -2.37 20.32 -15.83
N ILE A 11 -2.45 21.31 -14.93
CA ILE A 11 -3.71 22.04 -14.66
C ILE A 11 -4.17 22.77 -15.92
N GLN A 12 -3.28 23.50 -16.59
CA GLN A 12 -3.61 24.21 -17.82
C GLN A 12 -4.09 23.26 -18.92
N TRP A 13 -3.41 22.13 -19.09
CA TRP A 13 -3.79 21.11 -20.04
C TRP A 13 -5.20 20.54 -19.77
N ILE A 14 -5.53 20.26 -18.51
CA ILE A 14 -6.86 19.76 -18.13
C ILE A 14 -7.95 20.80 -18.37
N VAL A 15 -7.71 22.07 -18.05
CA VAL A 15 -8.68 23.16 -18.26
C VAL A 15 -9.01 23.37 -19.74
N LEU A 16 -8.06 23.13 -20.63
CA LEU A 16 -8.24 23.28 -22.07
C LEU A 16 -8.94 22.07 -22.73
N MET A 17 -9.08 20.95 -22.02
CA MET A 17 -9.80 19.79 -22.55
C MET A 17 -11.31 20.05 -22.62
N LYS A 18 -11.87 19.75 -23.79
CA LYS A 18 -13.32 19.86 -24.06
C LYS A 18 -14.00 18.50 -24.19
N ASP A 19 -13.22 17.43 -24.29
CA ASP A 19 -13.75 16.07 -24.43
C ASP A 19 -14.24 15.55 -23.08
N ILE A 20 -15.56 15.42 -22.97
CA ILE A 20 -16.25 14.97 -21.76
C ILE A 20 -15.91 13.51 -21.44
N GLN A 21 -15.68 12.65 -22.43
CA GLN A 21 -15.33 11.25 -22.16
C GLN A 21 -13.96 11.15 -21.52
N VAL A 22 -12.98 11.88 -22.06
CA VAL A 22 -11.62 11.94 -21.50
C VAL A 22 -11.63 12.51 -20.09
N LEU A 23 -12.41 13.57 -19.83
CA LEU A 23 -12.57 14.13 -18.48
C LEU A 23 -13.17 13.12 -17.50
N ASN A 24 -14.16 12.33 -17.93
CA ASN A 24 -14.75 11.27 -17.10
C ASN A 24 -13.74 10.17 -16.78
N ASP A 25 -12.89 9.79 -17.72
CA ASP A 25 -11.86 8.77 -17.48
C ASP A 25 -10.77 9.28 -16.54
N ILE A 26 -10.36 10.55 -16.66
CA ILE A 26 -9.47 11.21 -15.69
C ILE A 26 -10.11 11.24 -14.29
N GLN A 27 -11.41 11.51 -14.19
CA GLN A 27 -12.13 11.49 -12.92
C GLN A 27 -12.12 10.08 -12.30
N LYS A 28 -12.32 9.02 -13.08
CA LYS A 28 -12.22 7.63 -12.60
C LYS A 28 -10.81 7.29 -12.12
N MET A 29 -9.77 7.71 -12.86
CA MET A 29 -8.38 7.50 -12.44
C MET A 29 -8.09 8.19 -11.11
N LYS A 30 -8.59 9.41 -10.91
CA LYS A 30 -8.48 10.14 -9.64
C LYS A 30 -9.16 9.39 -8.49
N GLN A 31 -10.36 8.88 -8.71
CA GLN A 31 -11.10 8.10 -7.70
C GLN A 31 -10.33 6.82 -7.31
N ASN A 32 -9.89 6.04 -8.30
CA ASN A 32 -9.09 4.82 -8.09
C ASN A 32 -7.77 5.10 -7.36
N SER A 33 -7.16 6.27 -7.61
CA SER A 33 -5.95 6.69 -6.89
C SER A 33 -6.22 7.12 -5.46
N LEU A 34 -7.40 7.69 -5.18
CA LEU A 34 -7.82 8.04 -3.81
C LEU A 34 -8.15 6.80 -2.99
N GLU A 35 -8.79 5.81 -3.59
CA GLU A 35 -9.06 4.51 -2.94
C GLU A 35 -7.78 3.70 -2.69
N LYS A 36 -6.71 3.99 -3.44
CA LYS A 36 -5.35 3.52 -3.21
C LYS A 36 -4.54 4.38 -2.23
N THR A 37 -5.16 5.20 -1.37
CA THR A 37 -4.52 5.43 -0.07
C THR A 37 -4.30 4.05 0.52
N VAL A 38 -3.04 3.62 0.52
CA VAL A 38 -2.59 2.36 1.07
C VAL A 38 -3.14 2.32 2.48
N ALA A 39 -4.29 1.67 2.66
CA ALA A 39 -4.62 1.09 3.93
C ALA A 39 -3.36 0.28 4.22
N VAL A 40 -2.60 0.72 5.22
CA VAL A 40 -1.50 -0.05 5.77
C VAL A 40 -2.19 -1.28 6.31
N GLN A 41 -2.44 -2.24 5.42
CA GLN A 41 -3.03 -3.49 5.82
C GLN A 41 -1.94 -4.12 6.67
N PRO A 42 -2.21 -4.37 7.97
CA PRO A 42 -1.26 -5.13 8.76
C PRO A 42 -0.96 -6.40 7.98
N ARG A 43 0.32 -6.80 7.94
CA ARG A 43 0.75 -8.01 7.24
C ARG A 43 -0.22 -9.12 7.63
N GLN A 44 -0.99 -9.62 6.67
CA GLN A 44 -1.88 -10.73 6.95
C GLN A 44 -1.01 -11.93 7.28
N PHE A 45 -1.30 -12.58 8.41
CA PHE A 45 -0.70 -13.85 8.75
C PHE A 45 -1.08 -14.83 7.64
N GLY A 46 -0.12 -15.15 6.77
CA GLY A 46 -0.26 -16.25 5.83
C GLY A 46 -0.19 -17.52 6.64
N CYS A 47 -1.33 -17.96 7.21
CA CYS A 47 -1.43 -19.28 7.79
C CYS A 47 -1.20 -20.27 6.64
N GLY A 48 0.05 -20.72 6.52
CA GLY A 48 0.51 -21.77 5.59
C GLY A 48 -0.12 -23.09 5.97
N LYS A 49 -1.44 -23.16 5.91
CA LYS A 49 -2.26 -24.33 6.23
C LYS A 49 -1.90 -25.40 5.22
N GLY A 50 -1.03 -26.33 5.63
CA GLY A 50 -0.54 -27.44 4.81
C GLY A 50 0.88 -27.31 4.24
N ILE A 51 1.64 -26.27 4.57
CA ILE A 51 3.05 -26.14 4.13
C ILE A 51 4.04 -26.70 5.16
N PHE A 52 3.71 -26.58 6.45
CA PHE A 52 4.52 -27.14 7.54
C PHE A 52 3.75 -28.29 8.18
N THR A 53 4.29 -29.50 8.11
CA THR A 53 3.71 -30.71 8.70
C THR A 53 4.19 -30.98 10.12
N TYR A 54 5.27 -30.32 10.54
CA TYR A 54 5.85 -30.44 11.86
C TYR A 54 6.41 -29.10 12.31
N VAL A 55 6.06 -28.71 13.53
CA VAL A 55 6.61 -27.57 14.27
C VAL A 55 7.11 -28.15 15.58
N ALA A 56 8.34 -27.84 15.98
CA ALA A 56 8.89 -28.29 17.25
C ALA A 56 8.19 -27.57 18.42
N ASP A 57 8.05 -28.25 19.56
CA ASP A 57 7.31 -27.73 20.71
C ASP A 57 7.92 -26.43 21.29
N ASP A 58 9.18 -26.16 20.99
CA ASP A 58 9.95 -25.00 21.42
C ASP A 58 10.08 -23.90 20.34
N PHE A 59 9.35 -23.99 19.22
CA PHE A 59 9.47 -23.02 18.13
C PHE A 59 9.19 -21.57 18.56
N ASP A 60 8.20 -21.38 19.43
CA ASP A 60 7.86 -20.07 19.99
C ASP A 60 8.63 -19.76 21.30
N ALA A 61 9.55 -20.64 21.72
CA ALA A 61 10.33 -20.41 22.93
C ALA A 61 11.31 -19.24 22.73
N THR A 62 11.47 -18.43 23.78
CA THR A 62 12.44 -17.32 23.77
C THR A 62 13.85 -17.88 23.58
N PRO A 63 14.58 -17.46 22.53
CA PRO A 63 15.97 -17.84 22.36
C PRO A 63 16.83 -17.35 23.55
N PRO A 64 17.86 -18.11 23.97
CA PRO A 64 18.74 -17.68 25.04
C PRO A 64 19.38 -16.31 24.74
N GLY A 65 19.28 -15.37 25.68
CA GLY A 65 19.82 -14.01 25.54
C GLY A 65 18.85 -12.99 24.93
N PHE A 66 17.61 -13.39 24.63
CA PHE A 66 16.55 -12.50 24.13
C PHE A 66 15.46 -12.20 25.17
N GLU A 67 15.66 -12.59 26.43
CA GLU A 67 14.69 -12.46 27.52
C GLU A 67 14.31 -11.00 27.78
N GLU A 68 15.25 -10.07 27.62
CA GLU A 68 15.05 -8.62 27.82
C GLU A 68 14.14 -7.97 26.77
N TYR A 69 13.95 -8.62 25.62
CA TYR A 69 13.18 -8.08 24.49
C TYR A 69 11.74 -8.62 24.41
N MET A 70 11.39 -9.57 25.28
CA MET A 70 10.07 -10.20 25.37
C MET A 70 9.17 -9.53 26.45
N LEU A 71 9.27 -8.20 26.59
CA LEU A 71 8.46 -7.45 27.55
C LEU A 71 6.95 -7.49 27.18
N PRO A 72 6.05 -7.43 28.19
CA PRO A 72 4.58 -7.48 28.01
C PRO A 72 4.00 -6.28 27.25
#